data_AF-A0A1B6VZ87-F1
#
_entry.id   AF-A0A1B6VZ87-F1
#
_cell.length_a   1.000
_cell.length_b   1.000
_cell.length_c   1.000
_cell.angle_alpha   90.00
_cell.angle_beta   90.00
_cell.angle_gamma   90.00
#
_symmetry.space_group_name_H-M   'P 1'
#
loop_
_entity.id
_entity.type
_entity.pdbx_description
1 polymer ?
#
loop_
_entity_poly.entity_id
_entity_poly.type
_entity_poly.pdbx_seq_one_letter_code
_entity_poly.pdbx_strand_id
1 'polypeptide(L)'
;MPEITFNFYSKTGTPQQAQTVREVWGNRLRPRDVAFALLAEADTAENHYIFSMLNNSDNPNNNCLAPPNGDGSTRAQPTYFTCPMRVVQRHKASGRTTVRDLPNYCYLNLDDEPGNLARHHTEYAYDAANKIIRFRTIMYGRHERTCDRSIQLR
;
A
#
# COMPACT_ATOMS: atom_id res chain seq x y z
N MET A 1 -1.77 0.83 -7.23
CA MET A 1 -0.56 0.98 -6.42
C MET A 1 0.34 -0.17 -6.79
N PRO A 2 1.55 0.06 -7.31
CA PRO A 2 2.51 -1.01 -7.47
C PRO A 2 2.82 -1.63 -6.11
N GLU A 3 2.96 -2.95 -6.06
CA GLU A 3 3.57 -3.65 -4.95
C GLU A 3 5.07 -3.67 -5.16
N ILE A 4 5.83 -3.49 -4.09
CA ILE A 4 7.29 -3.54 -4.04
C ILE A 4 7.67 -4.72 -3.17
N THR A 5 8.42 -5.67 -3.73
CA THR A 5 8.76 -6.90 -3.04
C THR A 5 10.18 -6.89 -2.48
N PHE A 6 10.37 -7.52 -1.34
CA PHE A 6 11.66 -7.71 -0.66
C PHE A 6 11.93 -9.19 -0.46
N ASN A 7 13.11 -9.64 -0.87
CA ASN A 7 13.56 -11.04 -0.76
C ASN A 7 12.57 -12.04 -1.38
N PHE A 8 11.82 -11.61 -2.40
CA PHE A 8 10.90 -12.41 -3.19
C PHE A 8 11.27 -12.35 -4.67
N TYR A 9 11.04 -13.44 -5.41
CA TYR A 9 11.57 -13.63 -6.76
C TYR A 9 10.86 -12.79 -7.84
N SER A 10 9.59 -12.42 -7.67
CA SER A 10 8.91 -11.45 -8.54
C SER A 10 9.21 -10.03 -8.08
N LYS A 11 10.06 -9.29 -8.81
CA LYS A 11 10.26 -7.86 -8.56
C LYS A 11 9.14 -7.09 -9.24
N THR A 12 8.15 -6.65 -8.48
CA THR A 12 7.22 -5.62 -8.92
C THR A 12 7.74 -4.24 -8.46
N GLY A 13 7.71 -3.25 -9.37
CA GLY A 13 8.16 -1.87 -9.11
C GLY A 13 9.56 -1.48 -9.62
N THR A 14 9.80 -0.18 -9.76
CA THR A 14 11.06 0.39 -10.27
C THR A 14 12.15 0.45 -9.18
N PRO A 15 13.45 0.54 -9.54
CA PRO A 15 14.52 0.72 -8.54
C PRO A 15 14.32 1.93 -7.62
N GLN A 16 13.75 3.01 -8.14
CA GLN A 16 13.42 4.20 -7.37
C GLN A 16 12.33 3.92 -6.34
N GLN A 17 11.26 3.22 -6.73
CA GLN A 17 10.18 2.83 -5.81
C GLN A 17 10.69 1.88 -4.72
N ALA A 18 11.58 0.95 -5.07
CA ALA A 18 12.24 0.09 -4.11
C ALA A 18 13.05 0.89 -3.09
N GLN A 19 13.79 1.91 -3.55
CA GLN A 19 14.53 2.81 -2.67
C GLN A 19 13.59 3.62 -1.76
N THR A 20 12.50 4.20 -2.29
CA THR A 20 11.49 4.91 -1.49
C THR A 20 10.95 4.04 -0.37
N VAL A 21 10.54 2.80 -0.66
CA VAL A 21 9.98 1.90 0.35
C VAL A 21 11.03 1.48 1.38
N ARG A 22 12.30 1.28 0.98
CA ARG A 22 13.40 1.04 1.94
C ARG A 22 13.61 2.21 2.89
N GLU A 23 13.47 3.45 2.44
CA GLU A 23 13.56 4.62 3.33
C GLU A 23 12.41 4.66 4.34
N VAL A 24 11.21 4.23 3.94
CA VAL A 24 10.02 4.23 4.81
C VAL A 24 10.04 3.08 5.82
N TRP A 25 10.51 1.90 5.42
CA TRP A 25 10.34 0.65 6.15
C TRP A 25 11.63 -0.10 6.47
N GLY A 26 12.79 0.32 5.95
CA GLY A 26 14.04 -0.44 6.02
C GLY A 26 14.46 -0.83 7.44
N ASN A 27 14.24 0.05 8.42
CA ASN A 27 14.54 -0.24 9.83
C ASN A 27 13.64 -1.33 10.43
N ARG A 28 12.53 -1.69 9.77
CA ARG A 28 11.61 -2.77 10.14
C ARG A 28 11.80 -4.04 9.30
N LEU A 29 12.65 -4.01 8.27
CA LEU A 29 12.89 -5.12 7.38
C LEU A 29 14.27 -5.71 7.66
N ARG A 30 14.32 -6.97 8.08
CA ARG A 30 15.58 -7.71 8.16
C ARG A 30 15.98 -8.21 6.77
N PRO A 31 17.27 -8.46 6.51
CA PRO A 31 17.75 -8.92 5.21
C PRO A 31 17.12 -10.23 4.68
N ARG A 32 16.47 -11.01 5.54
CA ARG A 32 15.79 -12.27 5.16
C ARG A 32 14.27 -12.19 5.16
N ASP A 33 13.68 -11.09 5.61
CA ASP A 33 12.23 -10.98 5.70
C ASP A 33 11.63 -10.95 4.29
N VAL A 34 10.63 -11.81 4.06
CA VAL A 34 9.78 -11.71 2.87
C VAL A 34 8.70 -10.68 3.15
N ALA A 35 8.76 -9.57 2.42
CA ALA A 35 7.86 -8.44 2.63
C ALA A 35 7.42 -7.81 1.32
N PHE A 36 6.23 -7.23 1.36
CA PHE A 36 5.52 -6.67 0.22
C PHE A 36 4.96 -5.32 0.64
N ALA A 37 5.21 -4.28 -0.16
CA ALA A 37 4.75 -2.95 0.16
C ALA A 37 3.99 -2.32 -1.00
N LEU A 38 2.76 -1.90 -0.77
CA LEU A 38 2.07 -1.05 -1.72
C LEU A 38 2.59 0.38 -1.59
N LEU A 39 2.76 1.03 -2.74
CA LEU A 39 3.29 2.40 -2.82
C LEU A 39 2.36 3.29 -3.66
N ALA A 40 2.14 4.49 -3.15
CA ALA A 40 1.63 5.62 -3.91
C ALA A 40 2.41 6.86 -3.50
N GLU A 41 2.58 7.77 -4.45
CA GLU A 41 3.27 9.04 -4.23
C GLU A 41 2.39 10.16 -4.78
N ALA A 42 2.40 11.31 -4.13
CA ALA A 42 1.71 12.50 -4.60
C ALA A 42 2.51 13.75 -4.28
N ASP A 43 2.55 14.68 -5.22
CA ASP A 43 3.24 15.95 -5.07
C ASP A 43 2.25 17.12 -4.97
N THR A 44 2.51 17.98 -3.99
CA THR A 44 1.94 19.33 -3.91
C THR A 44 3.04 20.35 -4.20
N ALA A 45 2.67 21.64 -4.23
CA ALA A 45 3.67 22.71 -4.32
C ALA A 45 4.68 22.69 -3.16
N GLU A 46 4.22 22.38 -1.94
CA GLU A 46 5.01 22.50 -0.71
C GLU A 46 5.62 21.17 -0.24
N ASN A 47 4.97 20.05 -0.55
CA ASN A 47 5.27 18.75 0.03
C ASN A 47 5.27 17.64 -1.02
N HIS A 48 6.15 16.67 -0.81
CA HIS A 48 6.09 15.35 -1.43
C HIS A 48 5.55 14.35 -0.41
N TYR A 49 4.50 13.61 -0.78
CA TYR A 49 3.87 12.62 0.07
C TYR A 49 4.12 11.21 -0.45
N ILE A 50 4.46 10.33 0.47
CA ILE A 50 4.59 8.89 0.23
C ILE A 50 3.52 8.19 1.07
N PHE A 51 2.74 7.32 0.44
CA PHE A 51 1.73 6.48 1.05
C PHE A 51 2.15 5.04 0.86
N SER A 52 2.34 4.33 1.96
CA SER A 52 2.77 2.94 1.88
C SER A 52 2.10 2.06 2.92
N MET A 53 1.72 0.86 2.49
CA MET A 53 1.25 -0.21 3.37
C MET A 53 2.24 -1.37 3.24
N LEU A 54 2.66 -1.93 4.36
CA LEU A 54 3.63 -3.03 4.41
C LEU A 54 2.93 -4.29 4.92
N ASN A 55 2.96 -5.35 4.13
CA ASN A 55 2.64 -6.71 4.54
C ASN A 55 3.95 -7.51 4.66
N ASN A 56 4.21 -8.10 5.82
CA ASN A 56 5.42 -8.88 6.06
C ASN A 56 5.04 -10.17 6.80
N SER A 57 5.23 -11.32 6.14
CA SER A 57 4.86 -12.64 6.68
C SER A 57 5.72 -13.05 7.89
N ASP A 58 6.95 -12.54 7.99
CA ASP A 58 7.94 -12.96 8.97
C ASP A 58 8.01 -12.03 10.20
N ASN A 59 7.15 -10.99 10.24
CA ASN A 59 7.10 -10.04 11.35
C ASN A 59 5.92 -10.36 12.27
N PRO A 60 6.13 -10.78 13.54
CA PRO A 60 5.05 -11.04 14.48
C PRO A 60 4.25 -9.78 14.87
N ASN A 61 4.80 -8.59 14.60
CA ASN A 61 4.10 -7.31 14.71
C ASN A 61 3.54 -6.85 13.35
N ASN A 62 3.25 -7.78 12.44
CA ASN A 62 2.58 -7.45 11.18
C ASN A 62 1.23 -6.80 11.53
N ASN A 63 1.09 -5.52 11.20
CA ASN A 63 -0.09 -4.74 11.55
C ASN A 63 -1.25 -5.01 10.58
N CYS A 64 -1.03 -5.84 9.57
CA CYS A 64 -2.05 -6.27 8.64
C CYS A 64 -2.90 -7.39 9.25
N LEU A 65 -4.19 -7.14 9.38
CA LEU A 65 -5.17 -8.17 9.68
C LEU A 65 -5.40 -8.99 8.43
N ALA A 66 -5.28 -10.31 8.57
CA ALA A 66 -5.63 -11.25 7.52
C ALA A 66 -7.09 -11.04 7.08
N PRO A 67 -7.43 -11.38 5.82
CA PRO A 67 -8.82 -11.40 5.41
C PRO A 67 -9.62 -12.30 6.37
N PRO A 68 -10.88 -11.96 6.69
CA PRO A 68 -11.73 -12.82 7.50
C PRO A 68 -11.82 -14.17 6.81
N ASN A 69 -11.17 -15.19 7.38
CA ASN A 69 -11.11 -16.54 6.84
C ASN A 69 -12.53 -16.96 6.46
N GLY A 70 -12.72 -17.35 5.22
CA GLY A 70 -13.52 -18.53 5.04
C GLY A 70 -12.79 -19.54 4.21
N ASP A 71 -13.43 -20.69 4.10
CA ASP A 71 -12.92 -21.97 3.62
C ASP A 71 -12.41 -21.98 2.16
N GLY A 72 -12.24 -20.82 1.53
CA GLY A 72 -11.81 -20.70 0.14
C GLY A 72 -12.83 -21.21 -0.87
N SER A 73 -14.04 -21.60 -0.43
CA SER A 73 -15.04 -22.25 -1.27
C SER A 73 -15.94 -21.26 -2.03
N THR A 74 -15.95 -19.97 -1.64
CA THR A 74 -16.80 -18.96 -2.28
C THR A 74 -16.03 -17.69 -2.63
N ARG A 75 -16.24 -17.19 -3.86
CA ARG A 75 -15.80 -15.84 -4.32
C ARG A 75 -16.48 -14.68 -3.56
N ALA A 76 -17.30 -14.99 -2.55
CA ALA A 76 -18.10 -14.03 -1.79
C ALA A 76 -17.30 -13.41 -0.64
N GLN A 77 -16.11 -13.93 -0.31
CA GLN A 77 -15.36 -13.49 0.84
C GLN A 77 -14.25 -12.50 0.46
N PRO A 78 -14.02 -11.47 1.29
CA PRO A 78 -12.90 -10.57 1.12
C PRO A 78 -11.56 -11.32 1.06
N THR A 79 -10.70 -10.96 0.13
CA THR A 79 -9.32 -11.48 0.05
C THR A 79 -8.25 -10.43 0.35
N TYR A 80 -8.66 -9.19 0.62
CA TYR A 80 -7.75 -8.12 1.01
C TYR A 80 -7.36 -8.22 2.49
N PHE A 81 -6.11 -7.86 2.78
CA PHE A 81 -5.68 -7.62 4.15
C PHE A 81 -6.11 -6.23 4.58
N THR A 82 -6.33 -6.01 5.88
CA THR A 82 -6.56 -4.66 6.44
C THR A 82 -5.31 -4.20 7.17
N CYS A 83 -4.62 -3.20 6.61
CA CYS A 83 -3.33 -2.71 7.10
C CYS A 83 -3.39 -1.22 7.49
N PRO A 84 -2.45 -0.74 8.33
CA PRO A 84 -2.19 0.68 8.45
C PRO A 84 -1.54 1.24 7.18
N MET A 85 -1.98 2.41 6.76
CA MET A 85 -1.32 3.25 5.76
C MET A 85 -0.32 4.17 6.46
N ARG A 86 0.97 3.98 6.20
CA ARG A 86 2.00 4.96 6.57
C ARG A 86 2.01 6.10 5.59
N VAL A 87 1.91 7.31 6.12
CA VAL A 87 2.00 8.56 5.36
C VAL A 87 3.26 9.29 5.78
N VAL A 88 4.18 9.46 4.84
CA VAL A 88 5.37 10.28 5.00
C VAL A 88 5.17 11.57 4.23
N GLN A 89 5.26 12.71 4.89
CA GLN A 89 5.21 14.04 4.28
C GLN A 89 6.59 14.68 4.40
N ARG A 90 7.20 14.98 3.24
CA ARG A 90 8.49 15.67 3.12
C ARG A 90 8.24 17.08 2.62
N HIS A 91 8.49 18.08 3.45
CA HIS A 91 8.39 19.48 3.06
C HIS A 91 9.58 19.85 2.15
N LYS A 92 9.29 20.32 0.94
CA LYS A 92 10.28 20.51 -0.13
C LYS A 92 11.31 21.58 0.21
N ALA A 93 10.88 22.70 0.80
CA ALA A 93 11.77 23.83 1.06
C ALA A 93 12.63 23.64 2.32
N SER A 94 12.14 22.93 3.35
CA SER A 94 12.86 22.79 4.63
C SER A 94 13.47 21.41 4.85
N GLY A 95 13.15 20.43 4.02
CA GLY A 95 13.54 19.03 4.21
C GLY A 95 12.86 18.35 5.42
N ARG A 96 11.99 19.05 6.16
CA ARG A 96 11.31 18.49 7.34
C ARG A 96 10.43 17.32 6.92
N THR A 97 10.60 16.20 7.61
CA THR A 97 9.79 14.99 7.40
C THR A 97 8.85 14.77 8.57
N THR A 98 7.60 14.45 8.29
CA THR A 98 6.63 13.98 9.28
C THR A 98 6.07 12.63 8.86
N VAL A 99 5.83 11.75 9.83
CA VAL A 99 5.34 10.39 9.60
C VAL A 99 4.12 10.16 10.49
N ARG A 100 3.07 9.57 9.91
CA ARG A 100 1.89 9.11 10.65
C ARG A 100 1.40 7.79 10.07
N ASP A 101 0.86 6.94 10.91
CA ASP A 101 0.21 5.69 10.51
C ASP A 101 -1.31 5.85 10.67
N LEU A 102 -2.07 5.56 9.61
CA LEU A 102 -3.54 5.65 9.60
C LEU A 102 -4.13 4.24 9.51
N PRO A 103 -5.06 3.84 10.39
CA PRO A 103 -5.58 2.46 10.41
C PRO A 103 -6.60 2.19 9.30
N ASN A 104 -6.93 0.91 9.11
CA ASN A 104 -8.09 0.43 8.34
C ASN A 104 -8.07 0.70 6.82
N TYR A 105 -6.92 0.48 6.17
CA TYR A 105 -6.78 0.53 4.71
C TYR A 105 -6.70 -0.88 4.11
N CYS A 106 -7.35 -1.10 2.98
CA CYS A 106 -7.30 -2.39 2.30
C CYS A 106 -6.02 -2.52 1.47
N TYR A 107 -5.28 -3.58 1.78
CA TYR A 107 -4.13 -4.03 1.04
C TYR A 107 -4.57 -5.19 0.14
N LEU A 108 -4.54 -4.97 -1.17
CA LEU A 108 -4.72 -6.03 -2.14
C LEU A 108 -3.79 -5.79 -3.33
N ASN A 109 -2.97 -6.78 -3.61
CA ASN A 109 -2.26 -6.89 -4.86
C ASN A 109 -1.93 -8.37 -5.06
N LEU A 110 -2.47 -8.97 -6.11
CA LEU A 110 -2.23 -10.38 -6.43
C LEU A 110 -1.66 -10.45 -7.84
N ASP A 111 -0.36 -10.74 -7.92
CA ASP A 111 0.40 -10.87 -9.17
C ASP A 111 0.80 -12.32 -9.48
N ASP A 112 0.34 -13.27 -8.66
CA ASP A 112 0.67 -14.70 -8.71
C ASP A 112 0.23 -15.40 -10.00
N GLU A 113 -0.87 -14.96 -10.62
CA GLU A 113 -1.34 -15.48 -11.91
C GLU A 113 -1.58 -14.37 -12.95
N PRO A 114 -1.33 -14.64 -14.25
CA PRO A 114 -1.65 -13.72 -15.33
C PRO A 114 -3.12 -13.28 -15.31
N GLY A 115 -3.36 -11.97 -15.23
CA GLY A 115 -4.70 -11.39 -15.20
C GLY A 115 -5.30 -11.21 -13.79
N ASN A 116 -4.66 -11.74 -12.73
CA ASN A 116 -5.09 -11.47 -11.36
C ASN A 116 -4.89 -10.00 -11.01
N LEU A 117 -3.78 -9.39 -11.42
CA LEU A 117 -3.51 -7.97 -11.15
C LEU A 117 -4.58 -7.04 -11.75
N ALA A 118 -5.19 -7.38 -12.88
CA ALA A 118 -6.27 -6.58 -13.46
C ALA A 118 -7.59 -6.68 -12.66
N ARG A 119 -7.70 -7.67 -11.78
CA ARG A 119 -8.91 -8.02 -11.03
C ARG A 119 -8.73 -7.85 -9.52
N HIS A 120 -7.50 -7.74 -9.03
CA HIS A 120 -7.12 -7.78 -7.62
C HIS A 120 -5.99 -6.80 -7.34
N HIS A 121 -6.36 -5.54 -7.11
CA HIS A 121 -5.39 -4.48 -6.87
C HIS A 121 -6.00 -3.31 -6.10
N THR A 122 -5.18 -2.63 -5.32
CA THR A 122 -5.51 -1.33 -4.74
C THR A 122 -5.07 -0.22 -5.68
N GLU A 123 -5.96 0.71 -5.97
CA GLU A 123 -5.74 1.88 -6.80
C GLU A 123 -5.70 3.15 -5.96
N TYR A 124 -5.15 4.22 -6.55
CA TYR A 124 -5.17 5.54 -5.95
C TYR A 124 -5.38 6.61 -7.02
N ALA A 125 -5.94 7.75 -6.60
CA ALA A 125 -6.06 8.94 -7.40
C ALA A 125 -5.81 10.17 -6.53
N TYR A 126 -4.94 11.07 -7.01
CA TYR A 126 -4.68 12.34 -6.35
C TYR A 126 -5.43 13.47 -7.05
N ASP A 127 -6.23 14.19 -6.27
CA ASP A 127 -6.99 15.37 -6.66
C ASP A 127 -6.28 16.61 -6.13
N ALA A 128 -5.51 17.25 -7.01
CA ALA A 128 -4.68 18.40 -6.66
C ALA A 128 -5.50 19.63 -6.29
N ALA A 129 -6.68 19.82 -6.87
CA ALA A 129 -7.53 20.98 -6.60
C ALA A 129 -8.05 20.95 -5.17
N ASN A 130 -8.48 19.77 -4.70
CA ASN A 130 -9.00 19.61 -3.34
C ASN A 130 -7.93 19.15 -2.35
N LYS A 131 -6.70 18.89 -2.80
CA LYS A 131 -5.61 18.29 -2.02
C LYS A 131 -6.03 16.99 -1.35
N ILE A 132 -6.72 16.10 -2.06
CA ILE A 132 -7.21 14.82 -1.53
C ILE A 132 -6.57 13.69 -2.32
N ILE A 133 -6.03 12.69 -1.63
CA ILE A 133 -5.74 11.40 -2.25
C ILE A 133 -6.85 10.41 -1.87
N ARG A 134 -7.33 9.66 -2.86
CA ARG A 134 -8.37 8.64 -2.72
C ARG A 134 -7.78 7.29 -3.03
N PHE A 135 -8.23 6.27 -2.31
CA PHE A 135 -7.86 4.88 -2.49
C PHE A 135 -9.13 4.07 -2.70
N ARG A 136 -9.07 3.12 -3.62
CA ARG A 136 -10.11 2.12 -3.82
C ARG A 136 -9.48 0.76 -4.07
N THR A 137 -10.22 -0.31 -3.82
CA THR A 137 -9.76 -1.67 -4.09
C THR A 137 -10.65 -2.29 -5.16
N ILE A 138 -10.02 -2.94 -6.14
CA ILE A 138 -10.67 -3.79 -7.12
C ILE A 138 -10.43 -5.23 -6.69
N MET A 139 -11.51 -5.98 -6.48
CA MET A 139 -11.48 -7.38 -6.07
C MET A 139 -12.38 -8.19 -6.99
N TYR A 140 -11.87 -9.28 -7.55
CA TYR A 140 -12.52 -10.09 -8.58
C TYR A 140 -12.97 -9.29 -9.82
N GLY A 141 -12.34 -8.15 -10.09
CA GLY A 141 -12.70 -7.21 -11.17
C GLY A 141 -13.86 -6.28 -10.81
N ARG A 142 -14.25 -6.19 -9.54
CA ARG A 142 -15.32 -5.31 -9.04
C ARG A 142 -14.78 -4.36 -7.99
N HIS A 143 -15.38 -3.18 -7.92
CA HIS A 143 -15.05 -2.18 -6.90
C HIS A 143 -15.57 -2.61 -5.52
N GLU A 144 -14.67 -2.76 -4.57
CA GLU A 144 -14.98 -3.04 -3.17
C GLU A 144 -15.16 -1.73 -2.39
N ARG A 145 -16.42 -1.28 -2.27
CA ARG A 145 -16.74 0.04 -1.69
C ARG A 145 -16.39 0.14 -0.21
N THR A 146 -16.36 -0.97 0.53
CA THR A 146 -16.01 -0.96 1.95
C THR A 146 -14.55 -0.55 2.19
N CYS A 147 -13.71 -0.67 1.17
CA CYS A 147 -12.30 -0.29 1.16
C CYS A 147 -12.04 1.17 0.77
N ASP A 148 -13.05 1.93 0.36
CA ASP A 148 -12.85 3.32 -0.07
C ASP A 148 -12.37 4.18 1.09
N ARG A 149 -11.22 4.83 0.89
CA ARG A 149 -10.62 5.74 1.86
C ARG A 149 -10.10 6.98 1.16
N SER A 150 -10.06 8.09 1.89
CA SER A 150 -9.46 9.33 1.42
C SER A 150 -8.64 9.99 2.51
N ILE A 151 -7.56 10.64 2.11
CA ILE A 151 -6.72 11.43 3.01
C ILE A 151 -6.70 12.87 2.49
N GLN A 152 -7.15 13.79 3.31
CA GLN A 152 -6.94 15.21 3.10
C GLN A 152 -5.46 15.54 3.35
N LEU A 153 -4.80 16.09 2.33
CA LEU A 153 -3.43 16.58 2.42
C LEU A 153 -3.46 18.04 2.88
N ARG A 154 -2.55 18.35 3.80
CA ARG A 154 -2.35 19.69 4.37
C ARG A 154 -0.97 20.17 4.00
#